data_AF-A0A8C4J4J7-F1
#
_entry.id   AF-A0A8C4J4J7-F1
#
_cell.length_a   1.000
_cell.length_b   1.000
_cell.length_c   1.000
_cell.angle_alpha   90.00
_cell.angle_beta   90.00
_cell.angle_gamma   90.00
#
_symmetry.space_group_name_H-M   'P 1'
#
loop_
_entity.id
_entity.type
_entity.pdbx_description
1 polymer ?
#
loop_
_entity_poly.entity_id
_entity_poly.type
_entity_poly.pdbx_seq_one_letter_code
_entity_poly.pdbx_strand_id
1 'polypeptide(L)'
;YPGLFTCFSSLHLSVSFLSIFWCIRTTEQVKFLCFLLSGCKAKRYEAQALVLDVGAQDGGALIPETPDIAKRDGHATDEEKLASTTSAQKAAGPERKGEPEDDLEYFECSNVPVPAARPGAEAGFEEESSKQQEKDGPGLCPSNPALCSVEKAPVPGASVGGSESPLDGICLSESEKAAVLTLIREEIITKEIEANEWKKKYEESRQEVLEMRKIVAEYEKTIAQMIEDEQRTNMTSQKNLQQLTMEKDQALADLNSVERSLSDLFRRYENLKGVLEGFKKNEEALKKCAQDYLARVKQEEQRYQALKVHAEEKLDKANEEIAQVRTKAKAESAALHAGLRKEQMKVESLERALQQKNQEIEELTKICDELIAKLGRTD
;
A
#
# COMPACT_ATOMS: atom_id res chain seq x y z
N TYR A 1 -43.19 19.09 -32.43
CA TYR A 1 -41.95 18.34 -32.15
C TYR A 1 -41.12 19.04 -31.06
N PRO A 2 -41.28 18.68 -29.76
CA PRO A 2 -40.42 19.23 -28.70
C PRO A 2 -39.37 18.24 -28.13
N GLY A 3 -39.60 16.92 -28.23
CA GLY A 3 -38.86 15.91 -27.44
C GLY A 3 -37.40 15.63 -27.84
N LEU A 4 -36.94 16.09 -29.00
CA LEU A 4 -35.56 15.85 -29.46
C LEU A 4 -34.52 16.78 -28.81
N PHE A 5 -34.92 18.01 -28.42
CA PHE A 5 -34.00 18.99 -27.83
C PHE A 5 -33.64 18.68 -26.37
N THR A 6 -34.55 18.05 -25.63
CA THR A 6 -34.33 17.63 -24.24
C THR A 6 -33.35 16.47 -24.12
N CYS A 7 -33.41 15.47 -25.01
CA CYS A 7 -32.46 14.36 -25.00
C CYS A 7 -31.02 14.81 -25.31
N PHE A 8 -30.83 15.68 -26.30
CA PHE A 8 -29.49 16.19 -26.65
C PHE A 8 -28.86 16.99 -25.49
N SER A 9 -29.66 17.77 -24.78
CA SER A 9 -29.21 18.54 -23.62
C SER A 9 -28.79 17.65 -22.44
N SER A 10 -29.54 16.59 -22.14
CA SER A 10 -29.17 15.61 -21.11
C SER A 10 -27.91 14.81 -21.46
N LEU A 11 -27.74 14.43 -22.73
CA LEU A 11 -26.54 13.69 -23.17
C LEU A 11 -25.28 14.55 -23.13
N HIS A 12 -25.38 15.84 -23.49
CA HIS A 12 -24.25 16.75 -23.42
C HIS A 12 -23.86 17.08 -21.97
N LEU A 13 -24.83 17.15 -21.05
CA LEU A 13 -24.56 17.26 -19.62
C LEU A 13 -23.85 16.00 -19.09
N SER A 14 -24.35 14.79 -19.38
CA SER A 14 -23.75 13.56 -18.82
C SER A 14 -22.31 13.35 -19.26
N VAL A 15 -21.97 13.58 -20.53
CA VAL A 15 -20.59 13.51 -21.04
C VAL A 15 -19.70 14.57 -20.38
N SER A 16 -20.21 15.79 -20.18
CA SER A 16 -19.48 16.86 -19.47
C SER A 16 -19.21 16.48 -18.01
N PHE A 17 -20.20 15.93 -17.31
CA PHE A 17 -20.04 15.46 -15.92
C PHE A 17 -19.06 14.29 -15.82
N LEU A 18 -19.09 13.29 -16.71
CA LEU A 18 -18.10 12.21 -16.73
C LEU A 18 -16.68 12.73 -16.98
N SER A 19 -16.52 13.68 -17.92
CA SER A 19 -15.21 14.28 -18.23
C SER A 19 -14.65 15.07 -17.04
N ILE A 20 -15.50 15.85 -16.36
CA ILE A 20 -15.14 16.57 -15.11
C ILE A 20 -14.79 15.58 -13.99
N PHE A 21 -15.59 14.53 -13.79
CA PHE A 21 -15.33 13.53 -12.73
C PHE A 21 -14.04 12.73 -13.01
N TRP A 22 -13.75 12.43 -14.28
CA TRP A 22 -12.48 11.82 -14.69
C TRP A 22 -11.30 12.76 -14.45
N CYS A 23 -11.43 14.05 -14.78
CA CYS A 23 -10.40 15.07 -14.55
C CYS A 23 -10.14 15.31 -13.05
N ILE A 24 -11.19 15.33 -12.21
CA ILE A 24 -11.05 15.41 -10.75
C ILE A 24 -10.36 14.16 -10.22
N ARG A 25 -10.76 12.96 -10.68
CA ARG A 25 -10.14 11.71 -10.23
C ARG A 25 -8.67 11.60 -10.63
N THR A 26 -8.29 12.04 -11.83
CA THR A 26 -6.88 12.04 -12.26
C THR A 26 -6.05 13.12 -11.57
N THR A 27 -6.60 14.31 -11.33
CA THR A 27 -5.85 15.37 -10.61
C THR A 27 -5.59 15.00 -9.14
N GLU A 28 -6.53 14.36 -8.44
CA GLU A 28 -6.29 13.82 -7.09
C GLU A 28 -5.25 12.68 -7.09
N GLN A 29 -5.31 11.77 -8.06
CA GLN A 29 -4.30 10.70 -8.23
C GLN A 29 -2.90 11.27 -8.49
N VAL A 30 -2.79 12.31 -9.33
CA VAL A 30 -1.51 12.99 -9.62
C VAL A 30 -0.99 13.75 -8.40
N LYS A 31 -1.84 14.40 -7.61
CA LYS A 31 -1.44 15.03 -6.33
C LYS A 31 -0.93 13.97 -5.34
N PHE A 32 -1.60 12.83 -5.22
CA PHE A 32 -1.19 11.74 -4.33
C PHE A 32 0.16 11.13 -4.76
N LEU A 33 0.35 10.91 -6.06
CA LEU A 33 1.63 10.45 -6.62
C LEU A 33 2.76 11.49 -6.41
N CYS A 34 2.46 12.78 -6.58
CA CYS A 34 3.42 13.86 -6.35
C CYS A 34 3.79 14.02 -4.86
N PHE A 35 2.84 13.79 -3.95
CA PHE A 35 3.07 13.75 -2.50
C PHE A 35 3.98 12.56 -2.11
N LEU A 36 3.71 11.37 -2.64
CA LEU A 36 4.56 10.18 -2.45
C LEU A 36 5.98 10.40 -3.00
N LEU A 37 6.12 11.00 -4.19
CA LEU A 37 7.42 11.29 -4.80
C LEU A 37 8.21 12.39 -4.06
N SER A 38 7.54 13.41 -3.51
CA SER A 38 8.19 14.45 -2.70
C SER A 38 8.64 13.95 -1.32
N GLY A 39 8.01 12.89 -0.77
CA GLY A 39 8.42 12.28 0.49
C GLY A 39 9.76 11.53 0.41
N CYS A 40 10.15 11.05 -0.76
CA CYS A 40 11.33 10.21 -0.97
C CYS A 40 12.64 10.99 -1.18
N LYS A 41 13.00 11.86 -0.24
CA LYS A 41 14.33 12.51 -0.20
C LYS A 41 15.40 11.59 0.42
N ALA A 42 15.54 10.38 -0.13
CA ALA A 42 16.62 9.46 0.23
C ALA A 42 17.97 10.05 -0.21
N LYS A 43 18.88 10.28 0.74
CA LYS A 43 20.27 10.66 0.44
C LYS A 43 20.89 9.56 -0.43
N ARG A 44 21.42 9.91 -1.60
CA ARG A 44 22.32 9.02 -2.34
C ARG A 44 23.57 8.80 -1.48
N TYR A 45 23.71 7.62 -0.91
CA TYR A 45 25.01 7.12 -0.49
C TYR A 45 25.71 6.56 -1.73
N GLU A 46 26.88 7.11 -2.01
CA GLU A 46 27.75 6.69 -3.10
C GLU A 46 28.41 5.36 -2.70
N ALA A 47 28.00 4.28 -3.36
CA ALA A 47 28.57 2.96 -3.11
C ALA A 47 29.95 2.87 -3.76
N GLN A 48 31.00 3.00 -2.96
CA GLN A 48 32.38 2.80 -3.40
C GLN A 48 32.57 1.35 -3.85
N ALA A 49 32.68 1.13 -5.16
CA ALA A 49 32.86 -0.20 -5.73
C ALA A 49 34.24 -0.76 -5.37
N LEU A 50 34.26 -1.86 -4.61
CA LEU A 50 35.49 -2.61 -4.33
C LEU A 50 35.94 -3.31 -5.62
N VAL A 51 37.05 -2.85 -6.17
CA VAL A 51 37.76 -3.51 -7.27
C VAL A 51 38.39 -4.79 -6.74
N LEU A 52 38.03 -5.94 -7.33
CA LEU A 52 38.81 -7.17 -7.23
C LEU A 52 39.57 -7.38 -8.54
N ASP A 53 40.88 -7.52 -8.40
CA ASP A 53 41.84 -7.67 -9.49
C ASP A 53 41.95 -9.14 -9.92
N VAL A 54 41.64 -9.42 -11.19
CA VAL A 54 42.10 -10.60 -11.94
C VAL A 54 42.29 -10.19 -13.40
N GLY A 55 43.53 -10.03 -13.84
CA GLY A 55 43.85 -9.76 -15.25
C GLY A 55 44.26 -11.00 -16.04
N ALA A 56 43.84 -11.09 -17.30
CA ALA A 56 44.61 -11.75 -18.38
C ALA A 56 44.09 -11.39 -19.80
N GLN A 57 44.98 -10.75 -20.58
CA GLN A 57 45.17 -10.83 -22.04
C GLN A 57 44.01 -10.52 -23.03
N ASP A 58 44.12 -9.32 -23.62
CA ASP A 58 44.36 -9.03 -25.06
C ASP A 58 43.58 -9.78 -26.18
N GLY A 59 43.19 -9.02 -27.21
CA GLY A 59 42.84 -9.59 -28.52
C GLY A 59 41.67 -8.95 -29.30
N GLY A 60 41.91 -7.83 -29.98
CA GLY A 60 41.43 -7.68 -31.38
C GLY A 60 40.29 -6.70 -31.74
N ALA A 61 40.64 -5.81 -32.69
CA ALA A 61 39.86 -5.41 -33.87
C ALA A 61 38.71 -4.35 -33.82
N LEU A 62 39.13 -3.10 -34.08
CA LEU A 62 38.75 -2.27 -35.27
C LEU A 62 37.34 -1.67 -35.47
N ILE A 63 37.40 -0.48 -36.12
CA ILE A 63 36.44 0.26 -36.97
C ILE A 63 35.88 1.59 -36.38
N PRO A 64 35.83 2.70 -37.17
CA PRO A 64 36.04 4.05 -36.61
C PRO A 64 34.97 5.11 -36.99
N GLU A 65 35.23 6.35 -36.54
CA GLU A 65 34.78 7.67 -37.02
C GLU A 65 33.29 7.96 -37.32
N THR A 66 32.87 9.14 -36.85
CA THR A 66 31.70 9.87 -37.37
C THR A 66 32.16 11.26 -37.83
N PRO A 67 31.81 11.71 -39.06
CA PRO A 67 32.13 13.05 -39.51
C PRO A 67 30.99 14.05 -39.29
N ASP A 68 31.41 15.23 -38.87
CA ASP A 68 30.69 16.51 -38.79
C ASP A 68 30.10 16.96 -40.15
N ILE A 69 28.87 17.49 -40.15
CA ILE A 69 28.32 18.30 -41.26
C ILE A 69 27.48 19.46 -40.69
N ALA A 70 27.83 20.67 -41.11
CA ALA A 70 27.22 21.92 -40.65
C ALA A 70 26.16 22.51 -41.61
N LYS A 71 25.27 23.33 -41.03
CA LYS A 71 24.42 24.38 -41.63
C LYS A 71 23.31 23.99 -42.63
N ARG A 72 22.09 24.46 -42.32
CA ARG A 72 21.40 25.50 -43.11
C ARG A 72 20.28 26.21 -42.32
N ASP A 73 20.24 27.53 -42.45
CA ASP A 73 19.10 28.38 -42.05
C ASP A 73 17.94 28.25 -43.05
N GLY A 74 16.72 28.66 -42.65
CA GLY A 74 15.73 29.13 -43.64
C GLY A 74 14.25 28.97 -43.32
N HIS A 75 13.69 29.97 -42.63
CA HIS A 75 12.31 30.47 -42.74
C HIS A 75 11.09 29.63 -42.29
N ALA A 76 10.19 30.34 -41.60
CA ALA A 76 8.82 29.96 -41.34
C ALA A 76 7.87 30.69 -42.30
N THR A 77 6.74 30.06 -42.62
CA THR A 77 5.50 30.71 -43.06
C THR A 77 4.30 29.96 -42.49
N ASP A 78 3.45 30.71 -41.80
CA ASP A 78 2.04 30.39 -41.54
C ASP A 78 1.25 30.36 -42.87
N GLU A 79 0.08 29.73 -42.90
CA GLU A 79 -1.14 30.19 -43.61
C GLU A 79 -2.29 29.15 -43.60
N GLU A 80 -3.29 29.48 -42.78
CA GLU A 80 -4.74 29.45 -43.05
C GLU A 80 -5.61 28.17 -43.06
N LYS A 81 -6.82 28.39 -42.52
CA LYS A 81 -8.01 27.53 -42.58
C LYS A 81 -8.73 27.72 -43.92
N LEU A 82 -9.42 26.67 -44.39
CA LEU A 82 -10.63 26.86 -45.21
C LEU A 82 -11.84 26.14 -44.62
N ALA A 83 -12.91 26.91 -44.44
CA ALA A 83 -14.27 26.41 -44.18
C ALA A 83 -15.23 27.13 -45.12
N SER A 84 -16.05 26.37 -45.85
CA SER A 84 -17.26 26.82 -46.57
C SER A 84 -18.06 25.56 -46.90
N THR A 85 -19.28 25.32 -46.43
CA THR A 85 -20.56 26.06 -46.61
C THR A 85 -21.02 26.16 -48.06
N THR A 86 -21.96 25.30 -48.48
CA THR A 86 -23.03 25.70 -49.41
C THR A 86 -24.30 24.85 -49.20
N SER A 87 -25.45 25.47 -49.44
CA SER A 87 -26.81 24.96 -49.22
C SER A 87 -27.53 24.60 -50.52
N ALA A 88 -28.39 23.57 -50.53
CA ALA A 88 -29.65 23.50 -51.32
C ALA A 88 -30.46 22.22 -51.00
N GLN A 89 -31.74 22.16 -51.40
CA GLN A 89 -32.73 21.16 -50.97
C GLN A 89 -33.28 20.30 -52.12
N LYS A 90 -33.74 19.06 -51.79
CA LYS A 90 -34.74 18.23 -52.53
C LYS A 90 -34.29 17.65 -53.90
N ALA A 91 -34.79 16.50 -54.41
CA ALA A 91 -35.88 15.60 -53.99
C ALA A 91 -35.74 14.15 -54.53
N ALA A 92 -36.58 13.23 -54.01
CA ALA A 92 -37.05 11.94 -54.57
C ALA A 92 -36.11 10.70 -54.65
N GLY A 93 -36.62 9.54 -54.18
CA GLY A 93 -36.07 8.19 -54.38
C GLY A 93 -36.66 7.47 -55.63
N PRO A 94 -36.57 6.13 -55.78
CA PRO A 94 -36.88 5.13 -54.72
C PRO A 94 -36.03 3.81 -54.66
N GLU A 95 -36.26 3.03 -53.59
CA GLU A 95 -36.11 1.54 -53.42
C GLU A 95 -34.84 0.78 -53.91
N ARG A 96 -34.19 -0.11 -53.13
CA ARG A 96 -34.76 -1.40 -52.63
C ARG A 96 -33.83 -2.18 -51.65
N LYS A 97 -34.43 -2.87 -50.66
CA LYS A 97 -34.06 -4.16 -49.98
C LYS A 97 -32.65 -4.43 -49.38
N GLY A 98 -32.62 -4.86 -48.11
CA GLY A 98 -31.60 -5.78 -47.57
C GLY A 98 -31.33 -5.68 -46.05
N GLU A 99 -32.01 -6.48 -45.24
CA GLU A 99 -31.69 -6.81 -43.82
C GLU A 99 -30.57 -7.91 -43.74
N PRO A 100 -30.00 -8.30 -42.57
CA PRO A 100 -30.41 -8.02 -41.19
C PRO A 100 -29.30 -7.58 -40.18
N GLU A 101 -29.82 -7.27 -38.99
CA GLU A 101 -29.31 -7.39 -37.60
C GLU A 101 -27.90 -7.90 -37.28
N ASP A 102 -27.33 -7.37 -36.18
CA ASP A 102 -26.60 -8.15 -35.17
C ASP A 102 -26.76 -7.47 -33.79
N ASP A 103 -26.90 -8.27 -32.73
CA ASP A 103 -27.42 -7.84 -31.42
C ASP A 103 -26.45 -6.97 -30.57
N LEU A 104 -27.03 -5.98 -29.87
CA LEU A 104 -26.34 -5.24 -28.81
C LEU A 104 -26.62 -5.89 -27.45
N GLU A 105 -25.88 -6.95 -27.11
CA GLU A 105 -25.89 -7.52 -25.75
C GLU A 105 -25.35 -6.51 -24.72
N TYR A 106 -26.26 -5.92 -23.95
CA TYR A 106 -25.95 -5.08 -22.81
C TYR A 106 -25.50 -5.95 -21.63
N PHE A 107 -24.20 -5.96 -21.34
CA PHE A 107 -23.62 -6.74 -20.26
C PHE A 107 -23.92 -6.10 -18.88
N GLU A 108 -24.99 -6.57 -18.23
CA GLU A 108 -25.40 -6.09 -16.91
C GLU A 108 -24.52 -6.69 -15.80
N CYS A 109 -23.72 -5.86 -15.13
CA CYS A 109 -22.91 -6.28 -13.99
C CYS A 109 -23.75 -6.34 -12.70
N SER A 110 -23.82 -7.53 -12.10
CA SER A 110 -24.62 -7.85 -10.91
C SER A 110 -24.36 -6.94 -9.70
N ASN A 111 -25.43 -6.40 -9.12
CA ASN A 111 -25.40 -5.74 -7.81
C ASN A 111 -25.23 -6.77 -6.68
N VAL A 112 -24.23 -6.58 -5.82
CA VAL A 112 -23.99 -7.42 -4.63
C VAL A 112 -24.74 -6.84 -3.41
N PRO A 113 -25.51 -7.62 -2.64
CA PRO A 113 -26.20 -7.12 -1.45
C PRO A 113 -25.25 -6.78 -0.28
N VAL A 114 -25.54 -5.67 0.40
CA VAL A 114 -24.88 -5.24 1.64
C VAL A 114 -25.47 -6.01 2.84
N PRO A 115 -24.66 -6.54 3.79
CA PRO A 115 -25.19 -7.15 5.01
C PRO A 115 -25.60 -6.10 6.05
N ALA A 116 -26.80 -6.24 6.61
CA ALA A 116 -27.30 -5.43 7.72
C ALA A 116 -26.83 -5.96 9.09
N ALA A 117 -26.91 -5.11 10.13
CA ALA A 117 -26.39 -5.41 11.47
C ALA A 117 -27.45 -5.98 12.46
N ARG A 118 -27.00 -6.93 13.30
CA ARG A 118 -27.34 -7.29 14.72
C ARG A 118 -28.74 -6.97 15.31
N PRO A 119 -29.38 -7.90 16.06
CA PRO A 119 -29.08 -8.17 17.50
C PRO A 119 -29.16 -9.67 17.92
N GLY A 120 -29.00 -10.12 19.18
CA GLY A 120 -28.48 -9.46 20.40
C GLY A 120 -29.15 -9.80 21.76
N ALA A 121 -28.98 -11.02 22.31
CA ALA A 121 -29.35 -11.46 23.69
C ALA A 121 -28.57 -12.77 24.04
N GLU A 122 -28.05 -13.12 25.24
CA GLU A 122 -28.43 -13.00 26.68
C GLU A 122 -29.30 -14.17 27.23
N ALA A 123 -28.64 -15.10 27.97
CA ALA A 123 -29.09 -16.11 28.97
C ALA A 123 -27.98 -17.19 29.08
N GLY A 124 -27.43 -17.63 30.23
CA GLY A 124 -28.04 -18.27 31.41
C GLY A 124 -28.01 -19.81 31.23
N PHE A 125 -27.61 -20.71 32.15
CA PHE A 125 -27.28 -20.66 33.59
C PHE A 125 -26.65 -22.02 34.03
N GLU A 126 -25.97 -22.11 35.20
CA GLU A 126 -25.62 -23.33 35.99
C GLU A 126 -24.60 -24.36 35.37
N GLU A 127 -23.86 -25.21 36.11
CA GLU A 127 -23.91 -25.63 37.53
C GLU A 127 -22.51 -25.99 38.14
N GLU A 128 -22.51 -26.38 39.41
CA GLU A 128 -21.45 -26.60 40.42
C GLU A 128 -20.47 -27.79 40.21
N SER A 129 -19.26 -27.72 40.79
CA SER A 129 -18.72 -28.82 41.65
C SER A 129 -17.36 -28.52 42.35
N SER A 130 -17.45 -28.06 43.60
CA SER A 130 -16.72 -28.60 44.78
C SER A 130 -15.28 -29.15 44.68
N LYS A 131 -14.31 -28.51 45.39
CA LYS A 131 -13.65 -29.02 46.62
C LYS A 131 -12.40 -28.25 47.12
N GLN A 132 -12.37 -27.99 48.44
CA GLN A 132 -11.22 -28.07 49.40
C GLN A 132 -9.91 -27.29 49.12
N GLN A 133 -9.20 -26.72 50.10
CA GLN A 133 -9.40 -26.63 51.55
C GLN A 133 -8.53 -25.48 52.12
N GLU A 134 -9.10 -24.69 53.03
CA GLU A 134 -8.43 -23.60 53.74
C GLU A 134 -7.77 -24.11 55.03
N LYS A 135 -6.51 -23.70 55.31
CA LYS A 135 -5.91 -23.84 56.64
C LYS A 135 -4.68 -22.94 56.80
N ASP A 136 -4.83 -21.82 57.52
CA ASP A 136 -4.13 -21.55 58.78
C ASP A 136 -4.42 -20.12 59.29
N GLY A 137 -4.95 -20.04 60.51
CA GLY A 137 -5.13 -18.78 61.25
C GLY A 137 -4.08 -18.66 62.38
N PRO A 138 -3.61 -17.46 62.73
CA PRO A 138 -2.49 -17.27 63.65
C PRO A 138 -2.90 -17.40 65.13
N GLY A 139 -2.21 -18.26 65.87
CA GLY A 139 -2.33 -18.38 67.31
C GLY A 139 -1.31 -17.51 68.05
N LEU A 140 -1.77 -16.41 68.66
CA LEU A 140 -0.97 -15.60 69.59
C LEU A 140 -1.12 -16.11 71.02
N CYS A 141 -0.01 -16.42 71.69
CA CYS A 141 0.06 -16.62 73.15
C CYS A 141 1.40 -16.08 73.69
N PRO A 142 1.42 -14.93 74.38
CA PRO A 142 2.57 -14.50 75.18
C PRO A 142 2.44 -15.00 76.63
N SER A 143 3.48 -15.62 77.18
CA SER A 143 3.56 -15.89 78.62
C SER A 143 4.96 -15.60 79.16
N ASN A 144 5.04 -14.59 80.03
CA ASN A 144 6.25 -14.18 80.72
C ASN A 144 6.66 -15.21 81.79
N PRO A 145 7.97 -15.42 82.03
CA PRO A 145 8.46 -15.95 83.30
C PRO A 145 8.71 -14.79 84.28
N ALA A 146 7.94 -14.70 85.36
CA ALA A 146 8.13 -13.69 86.40
C ALA A 146 8.29 -14.32 87.80
N LEU A 147 9.47 -14.07 88.39
CA LEU A 147 9.77 -13.92 89.82
C LEU A 147 9.52 -15.07 90.82
N CYS A 148 10.64 -15.46 91.44
CA CYS A 148 10.88 -15.69 92.88
C CYS A 148 9.69 -15.77 93.87
N SER A 149 9.62 -16.89 94.60
CA SER A 149 9.42 -16.99 96.07
C SER A 149 9.81 -18.42 96.50
N VAL A 150 10.81 -18.62 97.38
CA VAL A 150 10.70 -18.69 98.85
C VAL A 150 9.72 -19.78 99.32
N GLU A 151 10.28 -20.92 99.74
CA GLU A 151 9.67 -21.84 100.71
C GLU A 151 10.73 -22.29 101.72
N LYS A 152 10.40 -22.25 103.01
CA LYS A 152 11.22 -22.75 104.13
C LYS A 152 10.32 -23.07 105.33
N ALA A 153 10.75 -24.07 106.12
CA ALA A 153 10.20 -24.51 107.42
C ALA A 153 9.05 -25.55 107.29
N PRO A 154 8.87 -26.49 108.28
CA PRO A 154 9.19 -26.31 109.69
C PRO A 154 9.98 -27.41 110.45
N VAL A 155 10.35 -26.99 111.66
CA VAL A 155 11.06 -27.60 112.81
C VAL A 155 10.33 -28.81 113.42
N PRO A 156 10.99 -29.67 114.24
CA PRO A 156 11.10 -29.41 115.70
C PRO A 156 12.48 -29.79 116.31
N GLY A 157 12.87 -29.41 117.53
CA GLY A 157 12.27 -28.52 118.55
C GLY A 157 12.91 -28.78 119.95
N ALA A 158 12.80 -27.81 120.87
CA ALA A 158 13.05 -27.93 122.34
C ALA A 158 14.48 -28.31 122.82
N SER A 159 15.00 -27.90 123.99
CA SER A 159 14.60 -26.89 125.00
C SER A 159 15.71 -26.75 126.06
N VAL A 160 15.59 -25.78 126.99
CA VAL A 160 16.46 -25.57 128.18
C VAL A 160 17.85 -25.03 127.83
N GLY A 161 18.43 -24.03 128.50
CA GLY A 161 18.02 -23.27 129.69
C GLY A 161 19.11 -23.31 130.77
N GLY A 162 19.25 -22.24 131.54
CA GLY A 162 20.14 -22.21 132.72
C GLY A 162 21.54 -21.65 132.45
N SER A 163 22.02 -20.90 133.44
CA SER A 163 23.36 -20.33 133.53
C SER A 163 24.19 -21.18 134.48
N GLU A 164 25.37 -21.62 134.07
CA GLU A 164 26.48 -21.82 135.01
C GLU A 164 27.85 -21.91 134.31
N SER A 165 28.77 -21.05 134.74
CA SER A 165 30.20 -21.33 134.68
C SER A 165 30.50 -22.33 135.80
N PRO A 166 31.31 -23.37 135.54
CA PRO A 166 32.65 -23.30 136.13
C PRO A 166 33.76 -23.76 135.18
N LEU A 167 34.82 -22.94 135.12
CA LEU A 167 36.16 -23.45 134.91
C LEU A 167 36.57 -24.26 136.15
N ASP A 168 37.19 -25.42 135.98
CA ASP A 168 38.51 -25.73 136.56
C ASP A 168 38.91 -27.21 136.37
N GLY A 169 40.21 -27.49 136.47
CA GLY A 169 40.66 -28.80 136.98
C GLY A 169 41.35 -29.78 136.05
N ILE A 170 41.92 -29.38 134.90
CA ILE A 170 43.02 -30.15 134.29
C ILE A 170 44.33 -29.40 134.53
N CYS A 171 45.19 -29.99 135.36
CA CYS A 171 46.52 -29.47 135.67
C CYS A 171 47.48 -29.70 134.49
N LEU A 172 47.22 -29.02 133.37
CA LEU A 172 48.16 -28.94 132.26
C LEU A 172 49.34 -28.05 132.67
N SER A 173 50.57 -28.51 132.45
CA SER A 173 51.76 -27.70 132.70
C SER A 173 51.76 -26.44 131.80
N GLU A 174 52.52 -25.42 132.17
CA GLU A 174 52.63 -24.18 131.38
C GLU A 174 53.11 -24.45 129.94
N SER A 175 53.95 -25.49 129.78
CA SER A 175 54.39 -26.03 128.49
C SER A 175 53.25 -26.67 127.69
N GLU A 176 52.37 -27.46 128.33
CA GLU A 176 51.23 -28.09 127.67
C GLU A 176 50.18 -27.08 127.22
N LYS A 177 49.92 -26.03 128.02
CA LYS A 177 49.03 -24.93 127.61
C LYS A 177 49.58 -24.17 126.41
N ALA A 178 50.89 -23.94 126.36
CA ALA A 178 51.56 -23.36 125.20
C ALA A 178 51.48 -24.28 123.97
N ALA A 179 51.69 -25.59 124.12
CA ALA A 179 51.57 -26.57 123.04
C ALA A 179 50.16 -26.63 122.45
N VAL A 180 49.11 -26.64 123.29
CA VAL A 180 47.71 -26.61 122.83
C VAL A 180 47.40 -25.31 122.07
N LEU A 181 47.88 -24.15 122.54
CA LEU A 181 47.71 -22.89 121.81
C LEU A 181 48.44 -22.87 120.46
N THR A 182 49.61 -23.49 120.36
CA THR A 182 50.34 -23.65 119.09
C THR A 182 49.57 -24.54 118.12
N LEU A 183 49.08 -25.71 118.56
CA LEU A 183 48.26 -26.61 117.72
C LEU A 183 46.97 -25.93 117.24
N ILE A 184 46.29 -25.15 118.09
CA ILE A 184 45.10 -24.38 117.69
C ILE A 184 45.46 -23.31 116.64
N ARG A 185 46.62 -22.65 116.76
CA ARG A 185 47.09 -21.68 115.75
C ARG A 185 47.46 -22.35 114.43
N GLU A 186 48.13 -23.49 114.47
CA GLU A 186 48.50 -24.28 113.29
C GLU A 186 47.25 -24.82 112.57
N GLU A 187 46.24 -25.29 113.30
CA GLU A 187 44.95 -25.70 112.77
C GLU A 187 44.20 -24.50 112.15
N ILE A 188 44.16 -23.34 112.81
CA ILE A 188 43.55 -22.12 112.25
C ILE A 188 44.25 -21.70 110.94
N ILE A 189 45.59 -21.68 110.92
CA ILE A 189 46.37 -21.35 109.71
C ILE A 189 46.08 -22.38 108.60
N THR A 190 46.01 -23.67 108.92
CA THR A 190 45.70 -24.73 107.95
C THR A 190 44.28 -24.56 107.38
N LYS A 191 43.28 -24.29 108.24
CA LYS A 191 41.90 -24.02 107.80
C LYS A 191 41.78 -22.73 107.00
N GLU A 192 42.57 -21.71 107.30
CA GLU A 192 42.62 -20.47 106.52
C GLU A 192 43.29 -20.68 105.16
N ILE A 193 44.34 -21.49 105.07
CA ILE A 193 44.93 -21.90 103.78
C ILE A 193 43.92 -22.72 102.95
N GLU A 194 43.30 -23.74 103.53
CA GLU A 194 42.25 -24.53 102.87
C GLU A 194 41.09 -23.65 102.36
N ALA A 195 40.60 -22.72 103.19
CA ALA A 195 39.53 -21.79 102.80
C ALA A 195 39.95 -20.87 101.65
N ASN A 196 41.18 -20.36 101.66
CA ASN A 196 41.72 -19.54 100.57
C ASN A 196 41.94 -20.35 99.29
N GLU A 197 42.37 -21.61 99.38
CA GLU A 197 42.44 -22.52 98.23
C GLU A 197 41.07 -22.80 97.62
N TRP A 198 40.07 -23.10 98.45
CA TRP A 198 38.70 -23.34 97.97
C TRP A 198 38.09 -22.08 97.36
N LYS A 199 38.34 -20.91 97.93
CA LYS A 199 37.97 -19.62 97.36
C LYS A 199 38.61 -19.41 95.99
N LYS A 200 39.91 -19.67 95.84
CA LYS A 200 40.62 -19.59 94.56
C LYS A 200 40.03 -20.55 93.52
N LYS A 201 39.86 -21.83 93.86
CA LYS A 201 39.26 -22.86 92.97
C LYS A 201 37.84 -22.46 92.54
N TYR A 202 37.05 -21.87 93.44
CA TYR A 202 35.72 -21.35 93.14
C TYR A 202 35.76 -20.14 92.20
N GLU A 203 36.68 -19.18 92.42
CA GLU A 203 36.85 -18.02 91.55
C GLU A 203 37.36 -18.41 90.15
N GLU A 204 38.26 -19.38 90.05
CA GLU A 204 38.74 -19.97 88.79
C GLU A 204 37.60 -20.65 88.02
N SER A 205 36.85 -21.58 88.65
CA SER A 205 35.70 -22.24 88.01
C SER A 205 34.59 -21.25 87.63
N ARG A 206 34.36 -20.21 88.44
CA ARG A 206 33.44 -19.12 88.09
C ARG A 206 33.91 -18.37 86.83
N GLN A 207 35.21 -18.15 86.67
CA GLN A 207 35.75 -17.52 85.47
C GLN A 207 35.59 -18.41 84.23
N GLU A 208 35.86 -19.71 84.33
CA GLU A 208 35.63 -20.67 83.23
C GLU A 208 34.17 -20.66 82.75
N VAL A 209 33.21 -20.66 83.69
CA VAL A 209 31.77 -20.54 83.38
C VAL A 209 31.43 -19.21 82.70
N LEU A 210 32.10 -18.11 83.08
CA LEU A 210 31.93 -16.81 82.42
C LEU A 210 32.49 -16.80 80.99
N GLU A 211 33.66 -17.39 80.74
CA GLU A 211 34.21 -17.51 79.39
C GLU A 211 33.33 -18.41 78.51
N MET A 212 32.85 -19.54 79.04
CA MET A 212 31.91 -20.42 78.32
C MET A 212 30.61 -19.68 77.94
N ARG A 213 30.08 -18.84 78.84
CA ARG A 213 28.89 -18.00 78.54
C ARG A 213 29.15 -16.99 77.41
N LYS A 214 30.34 -16.39 77.33
CA LYS A 214 30.70 -15.50 76.20
C LYS A 214 30.72 -16.27 74.88
N ILE A 215 31.32 -17.46 74.87
CA ILE A 215 31.40 -18.32 73.69
C ILE A 215 29.99 -18.69 73.21
N VAL A 216 29.11 -19.13 74.13
CA VAL A 216 27.70 -19.43 73.80
C VAL A 216 26.98 -18.21 73.24
N ALA A 217 27.13 -17.02 73.86
CA ALA A 217 26.48 -15.79 73.38
C ALA A 217 26.92 -15.38 71.96
N GLU A 218 28.21 -15.53 71.61
CA GLU A 218 28.68 -15.26 70.25
C GLU A 218 28.19 -16.32 69.23
N TYR A 219 28.02 -17.60 69.64
CA TYR A 219 27.37 -18.61 68.80
C TYR A 219 25.88 -18.33 68.59
N GLU A 220 25.13 -17.98 69.64
CA GLU A 220 23.72 -17.59 69.56
C GLU A 220 23.52 -16.41 68.60
N LYS A 221 24.37 -15.38 68.72
CA LYS A 221 24.40 -14.22 67.83
C LYS A 221 24.76 -14.59 66.39
N THR A 222 25.71 -15.50 66.18
CA THR A 222 26.09 -15.98 64.83
C THR A 222 24.93 -16.73 64.18
N ILE A 223 24.25 -17.60 64.92
CA ILE A 223 23.07 -18.35 64.44
C ILE A 223 21.92 -17.40 64.11
N ALA A 224 21.64 -16.43 64.99
CA ALA A 224 20.61 -15.41 64.73
C ALA A 224 20.91 -14.60 63.45
N GLN A 225 22.16 -14.14 63.28
CA GLN A 225 22.59 -13.42 62.08
C GLN A 225 22.43 -14.27 60.81
N MET A 226 22.81 -15.55 60.85
CA MET A 226 22.62 -16.46 59.70
C MET A 226 21.16 -16.63 59.31
N ILE A 227 20.25 -16.75 60.29
CA ILE A 227 18.80 -16.85 60.03
C ILE A 227 18.26 -15.56 59.40
N GLU A 228 18.65 -14.39 59.94
CA GLU A 228 18.26 -13.10 59.37
C GLU A 228 18.80 -12.89 57.96
N ASP A 229 20.04 -13.29 57.70
CA ASP A 229 20.69 -13.17 56.39
C ASP A 229 20.05 -14.12 55.36
N GLU A 230 19.71 -15.35 55.75
CA GLU A 230 18.97 -16.29 54.91
C GLU A 230 17.56 -15.77 54.59
N GLN A 231 16.82 -15.28 55.59
CA GLN A 231 15.50 -14.67 55.38
C GLN A 231 15.57 -13.43 54.46
N ARG A 232 16.54 -12.55 54.68
CA ARG A 232 16.75 -11.35 53.85
C ARG A 232 17.12 -11.71 52.41
N THR A 233 17.94 -12.74 52.23
CA THR A 233 18.34 -13.27 50.91
C THR A 233 17.15 -13.90 50.20
N ASN A 234 16.34 -14.71 50.90
CA ASN A 234 15.12 -15.33 50.38
C ASN A 234 14.09 -14.28 49.95
N MET A 235 13.78 -13.30 50.81
CA MET A 235 12.88 -12.20 50.46
C MET A 235 13.37 -11.36 49.28
N THR A 236 14.70 -11.22 49.11
CA THR A 236 15.30 -10.52 47.97
C THR A 236 15.20 -11.35 46.69
N SER A 237 15.51 -12.65 46.75
CA SER A 237 15.40 -13.55 45.59
C SER A 237 13.95 -13.74 45.14
N GLN A 238 12.99 -13.79 46.06
CA GLN A 238 11.57 -13.84 45.77
C GLN A 238 11.07 -12.58 45.03
N LYS A 239 11.49 -11.39 45.47
CA LYS A 239 11.19 -10.12 44.78
C LYS A 239 11.80 -10.08 43.39
N ASN A 240 13.06 -10.49 43.25
CA ASN A 240 13.73 -10.56 41.94
C ASN A 240 13.03 -11.55 40.99
N LEU A 241 12.59 -12.70 41.50
CA LEU A 241 11.82 -13.69 40.71
C LEU A 241 10.45 -13.15 40.27
N GLN A 242 9.74 -12.44 41.16
CA GLN A 242 8.49 -11.77 40.82
C GLN A 242 8.69 -10.71 39.74
N GLN A 243 9.71 -9.85 39.88
CA GLN A 243 10.06 -8.85 38.88
C GLN A 243 10.38 -9.47 37.52
N LEU A 244 11.26 -10.48 37.47
CA LEU A 244 11.60 -11.20 36.23
C LEU A 244 10.37 -11.88 35.59
N THR A 245 9.41 -12.33 36.40
CA THR A 245 8.15 -12.91 35.92
C THR A 245 7.29 -11.83 35.26
N MET A 246 7.14 -10.66 35.89
CA MET A 246 6.41 -9.51 35.33
C MET A 246 7.07 -9.01 34.02
N GLU A 247 8.40 -8.92 33.98
CA GLU A 247 9.15 -8.52 32.79
C GLU A 247 8.98 -9.54 31.64
N LYS A 248 9.00 -10.84 31.96
CA LYS A 248 8.70 -11.92 30.99
C LYS A 248 7.27 -11.82 30.46
N ASP A 249 6.28 -11.61 31.32
CA ASP A 249 4.87 -11.51 30.91
C ASP A 249 4.61 -10.26 30.06
N GLN A 250 5.24 -9.13 30.39
CA GLN A 250 5.23 -7.92 29.57
C GLN A 250 5.86 -8.17 28.19
N ALA A 251 7.04 -8.78 28.12
CA ALA A 251 7.69 -9.11 26.86
C ALA A 251 6.86 -10.07 25.98
N LEU A 252 6.14 -11.02 26.59
CA LEU A 252 5.20 -11.88 25.89
C LEU A 252 3.99 -11.09 25.37
N ALA A 253 3.44 -10.16 26.14
CA ALA A 253 2.33 -9.31 25.71
C ALA A 253 2.72 -8.44 24.50
N ASP A 254 3.93 -7.88 24.53
CA ASP A 254 4.50 -7.07 23.45
C ASP A 254 4.77 -7.91 22.19
N LEU A 255 5.34 -9.12 22.32
CA LEU A 255 5.51 -10.06 21.21
C LEU A 255 4.17 -10.40 20.54
N ASN A 256 3.17 -10.79 21.34
CA ASN A 256 1.81 -11.07 20.83
C ASN A 256 1.18 -9.85 20.14
N SER A 257 1.53 -8.63 20.57
CA SER A 257 1.07 -7.39 19.93
C SER A 257 1.70 -7.20 18.55
N VAL A 258 3.01 -7.42 18.43
CA VAL A 258 3.75 -7.38 17.17
C VAL A 258 3.22 -8.44 16.20
N GLU A 259 3.04 -9.69 16.65
CA GLU A 259 2.51 -10.81 15.83
C GLU A 259 1.10 -10.52 15.28
N ARG A 260 0.22 -9.94 16.11
CA ARG A 260 -1.10 -9.46 15.68
C ARG A 260 -0.99 -8.37 14.62
N SER A 261 -0.13 -7.37 14.83
CA SER A 261 0.08 -6.28 13.86
C SER A 261 0.67 -6.76 12.53
N LEU A 262 1.54 -7.77 12.56
CA LEU A 262 2.18 -8.37 11.39
C LEU A 262 1.17 -9.19 10.57
N SER A 263 0.31 -9.96 11.24
CA SER A 263 -0.78 -10.69 10.60
C SER A 263 -1.76 -9.75 9.89
N ASP A 264 -2.06 -8.61 10.51
CA ASP A 264 -2.92 -7.58 9.93
C ASP A 264 -2.25 -6.84 8.76
N LEU A 265 -0.91 -6.66 8.79
CA LEU A 265 -0.11 -6.17 7.67
C LEU A 265 -0.14 -7.14 6.48
N PHE A 266 0.07 -8.44 6.69
CA PHE A 266 -0.03 -9.46 5.64
C PHE A 266 -1.41 -9.49 4.99
N ARG A 267 -2.49 -9.41 5.80
CA ARG A 267 -3.87 -9.34 5.31
C ARG A 267 -4.12 -8.10 4.44
N ARG A 268 -3.57 -6.93 4.81
CA ARG A 268 -3.64 -5.71 4.00
C ARG A 268 -2.82 -5.82 2.71
N TYR A 269 -1.64 -6.43 2.78
CA TYR A 269 -0.77 -6.65 1.64
C TYR A 269 -1.42 -7.55 0.58
N GLU A 270 -1.96 -8.71 0.96
CA GLU A 270 -2.63 -9.62 0.02
C GLU A 270 -3.90 -9.01 -0.59
N ASN A 271 -4.64 -8.18 0.15
CA ASN A 271 -5.75 -7.39 -0.40
C ASN A 271 -5.24 -6.39 -1.45
N LEU A 272 -4.22 -5.57 -1.12
CA LEU A 272 -3.64 -4.60 -2.05
C LEU A 272 -3.09 -5.28 -3.32
N LYS A 273 -2.44 -6.44 -3.17
CA LYS A 273 -1.96 -7.28 -4.27
C LYS A 273 -3.11 -7.73 -5.17
N GLY A 274 -4.22 -8.22 -4.61
CA GLY A 274 -5.42 -8.55 -5.37
C GLY A 274 -6.02 -7.36 -6.12
N VAL A 275 -6.02 -6.17 -5.52
CA VAL A 275 -6.46 -4.92 -6.18
C VAL A 275 -5.52 -4.53 -7.33
N LEU A 276 -4.20 -4.65 -7.15
CA LEU A 276 -3.21 -4.40 -8.20
C LEU A 276 -3.32 -5.40 -9.37
N GLU A 277 -3.54 -6.68 -9.09
CA GLU A 277 -3.83 -7.69 -10.10
C GLU A 277 -5.12 -7.38 -10.87
N GLY A 278 -6.14 -6.86 -10.18
CA GLY A 278 -7.37 -6.34 -10.80
C GLY A 278 -7.12 -5.15 -11.73
N PHE A 279 -6.33 -4.16 -11.29
CA PHE A 279 -5.95 -3.03 -12.14
C PHE A 279 -5.14 -3.45 -13.36
N LYS A 280 -4.22 -4.41 -13.21
CA LYS A 280 -3.45 -4.96 -14.34
C LYS A 280 -4.36 -5.60 -15.40
N LYS A 281 -5.31 -6.45 -14.99
CA LYS A 281 -6.31 -7.06 -15.90
C LYS A 281 -7.17 -5.99 -16.59
N ASN A 282 -7.56 -4.95 -15.86
CA ASN A 282 -8.32 -3.83 -16.43
C ASN A 282 -7.50 -3.01 -17.44
N GLU A 283 -6.21 -2.77 -17.17
CA GLU A 283 -5.30 -2.11 -18.11
C GLU A 283 -5.12 -2.94 -19.40
N GLU A 284 -4.95 -4.26 -19.28
CA GLU A 284 -4.88 -5.19 -20.41
C GLU A 284 -6.16 -5.18 -21.25
N ALA A 285 -7.34 -5.21 -20.61
CA ALA A 285 -8.64 -5.13 -21.29
C ALA A 285 -8.83 -3.79 -22.02
N LEU A 286 -8.48 -2.66 -21.38
CA LEU A 286 -8.56 -1.34 -22.00
C LEU A 286 -7.58 -1.18 -23.18
N LYS A 287 -6.35 -1.71 -23.07
CA LYS A 287 -5.39 -1.75 -24.18
C LYS A 287 -5.93 -2.54 -25.36
N LYS A 288 -6.50 -3.73 -25.13
CA LYS A 288 -7.13 -4.54 -26.18
C LYS A 288 -8.28 -3.78 -26.84
N CYS A 289 -9.19 -3.20 -26.06
CA CYS A 289 -10.32 -2.41 -26.57
C CYS A 289 -9.86 -1.24 -27.44
N ALA A 290 -8.81 -0.51 -27.04
CA ALA A 290 -8.22 0.56 -27.84
C ALA A 290 -7.57 0.06 -29.14
N GLN A 291 -6.91 -1.10 -29.12
CA GLN A 291 -6.35 -1.75 -30.31
C GLN A 291 -7.46 -2.20 -31.28
N ASP A 292 -8.54 -2.79 -30.78
CA ASP A 292 -9.68 -3.24 -31.57
C ASP A 292 -10.37 -2.04 -32.27
N TYR A 293 -10.55 -0.91 -31.58
CA TYR A 293 -11.05 0.33 -32.21
C TYR A 293 -10.10 0.88 -33.27
N LEU A 294 -8.78 0.90 -33.01
CA LEU A 294 -7.79 1.35 -34.00
C LEU A 294 -7.78 0.45 -35.26
N ALA A 295 -7.95 -0.86 -35.10
CA ALA A 295 -8.06 -1.80 -36.20
C ALA A 295 -9.33 -1.54 -37.04
N ARG A 296 -10.48 -1.33 -36.39
CA ARG A 296 -11.74 -1.00 -37.08
C ARG A 296 -11.67 0.32 -37.84
N VAL A 297 -11.08 1.37 -37.25
CA VAL A 297 -10.89 2.65 -37.94
C VAL A 297 -10.05 2.47 -39.20
N LYS A 298 -8.90 1.78 -39.11
CA LYS A 298 -8.05 1.49 -40.27
C LYS A 298 -8.75 0.68 -41.36
N GLN A 299 -9.60 -0.27 -40.98
CA GLN A 299 -10.39 -1.07 -41.92
C GLN A 299 -11.40 -0.21 -42.70
N GLU A 300 -12.12 0.67 -42.02
CA GLU A 300 -13.07 1.58 -42.67
C GLU A 300 -12.37 2.70 -43.46
N GLU A 301 -11.19 3.17 -43.02
CA GLU A 301 -10.33 4.08 -43.81
C GLU A 301 -9.89 3.43 -45.14
N GLN A 302 -9.44 2.17 -45.11
CA GLN A 302 -9.09 1.40 -46.31
C GLN A 302 -10.30 1.19 -47.23
N ARG A 303 -11.47 0.87 -46.65
CA ARG A 303 -12.74 0.71 -47.39
C ARG A 303 -13.16 2.01 -48.07
N TYR A 304 -13.05 3.13 -47.38
CA TYR A 304 -13.33 4.46 -47.92
C TYR A 304 -12.36 4.82 -49.05
N GLN A 305 -11.05 4.58 -48.90
CA GLN A 305 -10.06 4.82 -49.94
C GLN A 305 -10.36 3.99 -51.21
N ALA A 306 -10.66 2.70 -51.07
CA ALA A 306 -11.01 1.83 -52.20
C ALA A 306 -12.29 2.32 -52.93
N LEU A 307 -13.32 2.71 -52.17
CA LEU A 307 -14.56 3.25 -52.75
C LEU A 307 -14.32 4.60 -53.45
N LYS A 308 -13.49 5.46 -52.86
CA LYS A 308 -13.12 6.76 -53.43
C LYS A 308 -12.42 6.59 -54.79
N VAL A 309 -11.36 5.76 -54.86
CA VAL A 309 -10.61 5.52 -56.10
C VAL A 309 -11.53 4.98 -57.19
N HIS A 310 -12.36 3.98 -56.90
CA HIS A 310 -13.32 3.42 -57.87
C HIS A 310 -14.41 4.42 -58.31
N ALA A 311 -14.76 5.41 -57.48
CA ALA A 311 -15.66 6.50 -57.88
C ALA A 311 -14.95 7.54 -58.77
N GLU A 312 -13.70 7.89 -58.46
CA GLU A 312 -12.84 8.77 -59.27
C GLU A 312 -12.59 8.15 -60.66
N GLU A 313 -12.17 6.89 -60.74
CA GLU A 313 -12.00 6.13 -62.00
C GLU A 313 -13.26 6.14 -62.88
N LYS A 314 -14.46 6.03 -62.27
CA LYS A 314 -15.74 6.07 -62.99
C LYS A 314 -16.09 7.47 -63.49
N LEU A 315 -15.77 8.51 -62.73
CA LEU A 315 -15.95 9.90 -63.16
C LEU A 315 -15.01 10.24 -64.32
N ASP A 316 -13.74 9.84 -64.23
CA ASP A 316 -12.75 10.07 -65.28
C ASP A 316 -13.15 9.36 -66.58
N LYS A 317 -13.55 8.09 -66.49
CA LYS A 317 -14.04 7.34 -67.66
C LYS A 317 -15.29 7.98 -68.30
N ALA A 318 -16.25 8.45 -67.49
CA ALA A 318 -17.42 9.17 -68.02
C ALA A 318 -17.03 10.51 -68.67
N ASN A 319 -16.05 11.22 -68.11
CA ASN A 319 -15.50 12.45 -68.69
C ASN A 319 -14.79 12.18 -70.03
N GLU A 320 -14.02 11.09 -70.13
CA GLU A 320 -13.42 10.63 -71.39
C GLU A 320 -14.48 10.31 -72.44
N GLU A 321 -15.53 9.55 -72.09
CA GLU A 321 -16.64 9.22 -72.99
C GLU A 321 -17.36 10.51 -73.48
N ILE A 322 -17.60 11.48 -72.59
CA ILE A 322 -18.16 12.79 -72.95
C ILE A 322 -17.22 13.57 -73.89
N ALA A 323 -15.91 13.54 -73.65
CA ALA A 323 -14.92 14.21 -74.50
C ALA A 323 -14.85 13.56 -75.90
N GLN A 324 -14.91 12.22 -75.98
CA GLN A 324 -14.97 11.47 -77.23
C GLN A 324 -16.23 11.82 -78.03
N VAL A 325 -17.42 11.78 -77.40
CA VAL A 325 -18.70 12.14 -78.04
C VAL A 325 -18.68 13.58 -78.54
N ARG A 326 -18.20 14.54 -77.75
CA ARG A 326 -18.05 15.95 -78.17
C ARG A 326 -17.09 16.11 -79.35
N THR A 327 -15.99 15.37 -79.38
CA THR A 327 -15.01 15.43 -80.46
C THR A 327 -15.56 14.83 -81.76
N LYS A 328 -16.26 13.68 -81.65
CA LYS A 328 -16.96 13.05 -82.78
C LYS A 328 -18.05 13.95 -83.36
N ALA A 329 -18.91 14.53 -82.51
CA ALA A 329 -19.96 15.44 -82.95
C ALA A 329 -19.40 16.72 -83.63
N LYS A 330 -18.26 17.25 -83.16
CA LYS A 330 -17.56 18.35 -83.83
C LYS A 330 -17.04 17.95 -85.21
N ALA A 331 -16.47 16.75 -85.35
CA ALA A 331 -15.97 16.25 -86.64
C ALA A 331 -17.14 16.01 -87.64
N GLU A 332 -18.23 15.40 -87.19
CA GLU A 332 -19.45 15.22 -87.98
C GLU A 332 -20.07 16.56 -88.40
N SER A 333 -20.17 17.52 -87.48
CA SER A 333 -20.65 18.87 -87.79
C SER A 333 -19.76 19.60 -88.80
N ALA A 334 -18.43 19.43 -88.74
CA ALA A 334 -17.51 20.02 -89.70
C ALA A 334 -17.66 19.38 -91.09
N ALA A 335 -17.82 18.05 -91.15
CA ALA A 335 -18.07 17.32 -92.40
C ALA A 335 -19.41 17.72 -93.05
N LEU A 336 -20.49 17.82 -92.25
CA LEU A 336 -21.80 18.29 -92.73
C LEU A 336 -21.75 19.75 -93.19
N HIS A 337 -21.05 20.63 -92.48
CA HIS A 337 -20.90 22.03 -92.88
C HIS A 337 -20.10 22.17 -94.19
N ALA A 338 -19.05 21.36 -94.39
CA ALA A 338 -18.32 21.31 -95.66
C ALA A 338 -19.19 20.77 -96.81
N GLY A 339 -20.01 19.74 -96.55
CA GLY A 339 -20.98 19.20 -97.52
C GLY A 339 -22.04 20.22 -97.91
N LEU A 340 -22.61 20.94 -96.94
CA LEU A 340 -23.57 22.03 -97.17
C LEU A 340 -22.95 23.12 -98.05
N ARG A 341 -21.73 23.55 -97.74
CA ARG A 341 -21.01 24.57 -98.55
C ARG A 341 -20.81 24.13 -100.00
N LYS A 342 -20.48 22.85 -100.22
CA LYS A 342 -20.30 22.28 -101.56
C LYS A 342 -21.60 22.33 -102.38
N GLU A 343 -22.73 21.93 -101.79
CA GLU A 343 -24.02 21.98 -102.49
C GLU A 343 -24.53 23.43 -102.65
N GLN A 344 -24.26 24.34 -101.70
CA GLN A 344 -24.53 25.78 -101.85
C GLN A 344 -23.81 26.37 -103.08
N MET A 345 -22.49 26.15 -103.20
CA MET A 345 -21.72 26.62 -104.37
C MET A 345 -22.21 26.02 -105.70
N LYS A 346 -22.75 24.79 -105.68
CA LYS A 346 -23.34 24.14 -106.85
C LYS A 346 -24.70 24.74 -107.21
N VAL A 347 -25.55 25.05 -106.24
CA VAL A 347 -26.82 25.78 -106.45
C VAL A 347 -26.53 27.15 -107.04
N GLU A 348 -25.66 27.95 -106.43
CA GLU A 348 -25.23 29.27 -106.95
C GLU A 348 -24.69 29.19 -108.39
N SER A 349 -24.00 28.09 -108.74
CA SER A 349 -23.49 27.88 -110.10
C SER A 349 -24.59 27.52 -111.10
N LEU A 350 -25.59 26.74 -110.69
CA LEU A 350 -26.75 26.40 -111.52
C LEU A 350 -27.68 27.59 -111.70
N GLU A 351 -27.89 28.40 -110.66
CA GLU A 351 -28.66 29.64 -110.71
C GLU A 351 -28.03 30.65 -111.69
N ARG A 352 -26.71 30.84 -111.65
CA ARG A 352 -25.99 31.68 -112.62
C ARG A 352 -26.13 31.16 -114.07
N ALA A 353 -26.03 29.86 -114.28
CA ALA A 353 -26.22 29.27 -115.61
C ALA A 353 -27.66 29.40 -116.12
N LEU A 354 -28.65 29.29 -115.22
CA LEU A 354 -30.07 29.48 -115.52
C LEU A 354 -30.38 30.96 -115.85
N GLN A 355 -29.80 31.90 -115.10
CA GLN A 355 -29.89 33.33 -115.40
C GLN A 355 -29.31 33.65 -116.78
N GLN A 356 -28.14 33.12 -117.12
CA GLN A 356 -27.54 33.28 -118.46
C GLN A 356 -28.46 32.70 -119.55
N LYS A 357 -29.03 31.51 -119.34
CA LYS A 357 -29.96 30.91 -120.32
C LYS A 357 -31.26 31.69 -120.47
N ASN A 358 -31.79 32.29 -119.41
CA ASN A 358 -32.93 33.20 -119.51
C ASN A 358 -32.58 34.46 -120.31
N GLN A 359 -31.39 35.05 -120.10
CA GLN A 359 -30.92 36.19 -120.88
C GLN A 359 -30.78 35.85 -122.37
N GLU A 360 -30.19 34.70 -122.71
CA GLU A 360 -30.13 34.20 -124.10
C GLU A 360 -31.53 34.01 -124.70
N ILE A 361 -32.50 33.49 -123.94
CA ILE A 361 -33.90 33.35 -124.39
C ILE A 361 -34.55 34.71 -124.59
N GLU A 362 -34.34 35.68 -123.70
CA GLU A 362 -34.83 37.05 -123.86
C GLU A 362 -34.24 37.75 -125.09
N GLU A 363 -32.95 37.54 -125.37
CA GLU A 363 -32.28 38.07 -126.57
C GLU A 363 -32.81 37.41 -127.85
N LEU A 364 -32.94 36.09 -127.88
CA LEU A 364 -33.55 35.36 -129.00
C LEU A 364 -35.01 35.78 -129.22
N THR A 365 -35.78 35.99 -128.15
CA THR A 365 -37.16 36.48 -128.22
C THR A 365 -37.19 37.89 -128.83
N LYS A 366 -36.34 38.82 -128.38
CA LYS A 366 -36.21 40.16 -128.98
C LYS A 366 -35.87 40.10 -130.47
N ILE A 367 -34.96 39.23 -130.89
CA ILE A 367 -34.61 39.04 -132.31
C ILE A 367 -35.81 38.50 -133.12
N CYS A 368 -36.57 37.55 -132.57
CA CYS A 368 -37.80 37.04 -133.17
C CYS A 368 -38.87 38.12 -133.28
N ASP A 369 -39.11 38.90 -132.22
CA ASP A 369 -40.06 40.01 -132.20
C ASP A 369 -39.66 41.13 -133.19
N GLU A 370 -38.37 41.44 -133.31
CA GLU A 370 -37.84 42.34 -134.33
C GLU A 370 -38.07 41.83 -135.76
N LEU A 371 -37.92 40.52 -136.00
CA LEU A 371 -38.20 39.90 -137.29
C LEU A 371 -39.70 39.96 -137.62
N ILE A 372 -40.57 39.65 -136.64
CA ILE A 372 -42.03 39.78 -136.78
C ILE A 372 -42.40 41.24 -137.06
N ALA A 373 -41.81 42.21 -136.35
CA ALA A 373 -42.07 43.64 -136.56
C ALA A 373 -41.55 44.17 -137.91
N LYS A 374 -40.54 43.53 -138.52
CA LYS A 374 -40.07 43.82 -139.89
C LYS A 374 -40.99 43.21 -140.95
N LEU A 375 -41.50 42.00 -140.72
CA LEU A 375 -42.44 41.31 -141.62
C LEU A 375 -43.88 41.85 -141.53
N GLY A 376 -44.28 42.41 -140.39
CA GLY A 376 -45.57 43.08 -140.18
C GLY A 376 -45.64 44.52 -140.70
N ARG A 377 -44.63 44.99 -141.44
CA ARG A 377 -44.59 46.32 -142.10
C ARG A 377 -44.52 46.25 -143.63
N THR A 378 -44.70 45.06 -144.20
CA THR A 378 -44.88 44.90 -145.65
C THR A 378 -46.36 44.85 -146.00
N ASP A 379 -46.98 46.03 -146.05
CA ASP A 379 -48.22 46.36 -146.77
C ASP A 379 -47.98 47.71 -147.49
#